data_AF-A0A495LQK4-F1
#
_entry.id   AF-A0A495LQK4-F1
#
_cell.length_a   1.000
_cell.length_b   1.000
_cell.length_c   1.000
_cell.angle_alpha   90.00
_cell.angle_beta   90.00
_cell.angle_gamma   90.00
#
_symmetry.space_group_name_H-M   'P 1'
#
loop_
_entity.id
_entity.type
_entity.pdbx_description
1 polymer ?
#
loop_
_entity_poly.entity_id
_entity_poly.type
_entity_poly.pdbx_seq_one_letter_code
_entity_poly.pdbx_strand_id
1 'polypeptide(L)'
;MKKILMVMMAVSLSSCAEMQQVMNQFPQTQGIGGVDIAGGLKEALNNGISKQVTKLTATDGFYRNEAVKILLPEELRKVDTGLRRIGLSSLADEGLKVLNRAAEDAVKEATPIFVDAVRNMTFMDAKTILMGNESSATTYLQNSTSTALYGKFNPVIKSSFTKVGADKVWANIITKYNSIPLVNKVNPDLTDYVTNQALNGVFKMVAVEEKNIRTNLSSRTSVLLQKVFALQDNK
;
A
#
# COMPACT_ATOMS: atom_id res chain seq x y z
N MET A 1 -12.97 17.62 73.71
CA MET A 1 -12.16 17.27 72.52
C MET A 1 -12.44 15.84 72.03
N LYS A 2 -13.71 15.49 71.73
CA LYS A 2 -14.09 14.17 71.19
C LYS A 2 -15.07 14.23 70.01
N LYS A 3 -15.58 15.42 69.65
CA LYS A 3 -16.55 15.60 68.55
C LYS A 3 -15.95 16.16 67.26
N ILE A 4 -14.69 16.61 67.27
CA ILE A 4 -14.00 17.15 66.09
C ILE A 4 -13.24 16.05 65.32
N LEU A 5 -12.96 14.91 65.95
CA LEU A 5 -12.25 13.80 65.30
C LEU A 5 -13.13 12.93 64.37
N MET A 6 -14.45 13.13 64.39
CA MET A 6 -15.41 12.26 63.67
C MET A 6 -15.90 12.85 62.35
N VAL A 7 -15.45 14.04 61.97
CA VAL A 7 -15.83 14.70 60.69
C VAL A 7 -14.75 14.56 59.62
N MET A 8 -13.51 14.21 59.99
CA MET A 8 -12.39 14.05 59.05
C MET A 8 -12.25 12.62 58.48
N MET A 9 -13.22 11.73 58.74
CA MET A 9 -13.21 10.33 58.26
C MET A 9 -14.33 10.02 57.25
N ALA A 10 -15.22 10.97 56.97
CA ALA A 10 -16.35 10.78 56.05
C ALA A 10 -16.12 11.30 54.62
N VAL A 11 -14.97 11.94 54.35
CA VAL A 11 -14.69 12.57 53.04
C VAL A 11 -13.83 11.68 52.12
N SER A 12 -13.38 10.52 52.58
CA SER A 12 -12.52 9.60 51.82
C SER A 12 -13.27 8.56 50.98
N LEU A 13 -14.61 8.59 50.91
CA LEU A 13 -15.40 7.58 50.18
C LEU A 13 -16.05 8.09 48.88
N SER A 14 -15.93 9.38 48.54
CA SER A 14 -16.56 9.96 47.35
C SER A 14 -15.61 10.06 46.14
N SER A 15 -14.30 9.88 46.31
CA SER A 15 -13.32 10.04 45.22
C SER A 15 -13.23 8.84 44.26
N CYS A 16 -13.75 7.67 44.64
CA CYS A 16 -13.75 6.50 43.76
C CYS A 16 -14.81 6.57 42.65
N ALA A 17 -15.87 7.35 42.82
CA ALA A 17 -16.95 7.43 41.83
C ALA A 17 -16.55 8.23 40.58
N GLU A 18 -15.79 9.32 40.75
CA GLU A 18 -15.37 10.17 39.64
C GLU A 18 -14.21 9.55 38.84
N MET A 19 -13.32 8.79 39.49
CA MET A 19 -12.24 8.08 38.79
C MET A 19 -12.78 7.00 37.84
N GLN A 20 -13.90 6.36 38.18
CA GLN A 20 -14.58 5.39 37.30
C GLN A 20 -15.14 6.05 36.03
N GLN A 21 -15.60 7.30 36.12
CA GLN A 21 -16.13 8.07 34.98
C GLN A 21 -15.01 8.58 34.06
N VAL A 22 -13.88 9.01 34.63
CA VAL A 22 -12.69 9.39 33.86
C VAL A 22 -12.08 8.17 33.15
N MET A 23 -12.11 6.99 33.79
CA MET A 23 -11.62 5.74 33.20
C MET A 23 -12.52 5.21 32.06
N ASN A 24 -13.79 5.61 32.02
CA ASN A 24 -14.71 5.35 30.89
C ASN A 24 -14.56 6.36 29.73
N GLN A 25 -13.79 7.44 29.90
CA GLN A 25 -13.46 8.40 28.85
C GLN A 25 -12.12 8.12 28.14
N PHE A 26 -11.29 7.22 28.70
CA PHE A 26 -10.16 6.68 27.97
C PHE A 26 -10.65 5.57 27.03
N PRO A 27 -10.18 5.52 25.77
CA PRO A 27 -10.44 4.37 24.93
C PRO A 27 -9.90 3.15 25.68
N GLN A 28 -10.80 2.29 26.15
CA GLN A 28 -10.41 1.03 26.75
C GLN A 28 -9.46 0.35 25.77
N THR A 29 -8.26 0.02 26.23
CA THR A 29 -7.31 -0.83 25.52
C THR A 29 -7.99 -2.18 25.30
N GLN A 30 -8.80 -2.27 24.26
CA GLN A 30 -9.46 -3.49 23.81
C GLN A 30 -8.38 -4.35 23.18
N GLY A 31 -7.57 -5.00 24.01
CA GLY A 31 -6.47 -5.84 23.63
C GLY A 31 -6.53 -7.13 24.41
N ILE A 32 -6.35 -8.28 23.76
CA ILE A 32 -6.16 -9.54 24.47
C ILE A 32 -4.85 -9.39 25.27
N GLY A 33 -4.93 -9.44 26.60
CA GLY A 33 -3.77 -9.29 27.49
C GLY A 33 -3.19 -7.87 27.61
N GLY A 34 -3.97 -6.82 27.30
CA GLY A 34 -3.53 -5.42 27.44
C GLY A 34 -2.63 -4.88 26.32
N VAL A 35 -2.48 -5.62 25.22
CA VAL A 35 -1.72 -5.19 24.03
C VAL A 35 -2.63 -4.47 23.04
N ASP A 36 -2.29 -3.24 22.64
CA ASP A 36 -3.02 -2.50 21.61
C ASP A 36 -2.72 -3.09 20.21
N ILE A 37 -3.52 -4.10 19.83
CA ILE A 37 -3.42 -4.79 18.54
C ILE A 37 -3.62 -3.81 17.38
N ALA A 38 -4.62 -2.93 17.48
CA ALA A 38 -4.94 -2.00 16.42
C ALA A 38 -3.82 -0.96 16.23
N GLY A 39 -3.33 -0.36 17.32
CA GLY A 39 -2.21 0.58 17.28
C GLY A 39 -0.95 -0.06 16.70
N GLY A 40 -0.58 -1.25 17.17
CA GLY A 40 0.63 -1.94 16.71
C GLY A 40 0.59 -2.33 15.24
N LEU A 41 -0.54 -2.85 14.78
CA LEU A 41 -0.71 -3.18 13.37
C LEU A 41 -0.72 -1.92 12.50
N LYS A 42 -1.39 -0.85 12.92
CA LYS A 42 -1.41 0.43 12.20
C LYS A 42 -0.01 1.01 12.07
N GLU A 43 0.78 0.99 13.14
CA GLU A 43 2.17 1.42 13.12
C GLU A 43 3.01 0.59 12.13
N ALA A 44 2.87 -0.74 12.17
CA ALA A 44 3.53 -1.66 11.24
C ALA A 44 3.23 -1.31 9.78
N LEU A 45 1.94 -1.14 9.48
CA LEU A 45 1.47 -0.90 8.12
C LEU A 45 1.91 0.48 7.63
N ASN A 46 1.80 1.52 8.45
CA ASN A 46 2.28 2.85 8.08
C ASN A 46 3.78 2.85 7.77
N ASN A 47 4.59 2.21 8.62
CA ASN A 47 6.03 2.11 8.42
C ASN A 47 6.38 1.29 7.17
N GLY A 48 5.75 0.13 7.02
CA GLY A 48 5.97 -0.77 5.89
C GLY A 48 5.57 -0.16 4.55
N ILE A 49 4.39 0.47 4.49
CA ILE A 49 3.89 1.17 3.31
C ILE A 49 4.81 2.33 2.96
N SER A 50 5.13 3.20 3.92
CA SER A 50 6.01 4.36 3.68
C SER A 50 7.34 3.91 3.07
N LYS A 51 7.98 2.91 3.69
CA LYS A 51 9.24 2.32 3.21
C LYS A 51 9.14 1.77 1.79
N GLN A 52 8.07 1.04 1.45
CA GLN A 52 7.94 0.41 0.13
C GLN A 52 7.49 1.39 -0.96
N VAL A 53 6.57 2.29 -0.65
CA VAL A 53 6.13 3.34 -1.57
C VAL A 53 7.31 4.26 -1.89
N THR A 54 8.09 4.70 -0.90
CA THR A 54 9.29 5.54 -1.15
C THR A 54 10.26 4.88 -2.12
N LYS A 55 10.51 3.56 -2.00
CA LYS A 55 11.36 2.83 -2.97
C LYS A 55 10.82 2.92 -4.40
N LEU A 56 9.51 2.83 -4.58
CA LEU A 56 8.87 2.89 -5.89
C LEU A 56 8.82 4.31 -6.46
N THR A 57 8.81 5.34 -5.63
CA THR A 57 8.84 6.74 -6.07
C THR A 57 10.23 7.22 -6.53
N ALA A 58 11.27 6.50 -6.13
CA ALA A 58 12.64 6.85 -6.50
C ALA A 58 12.89 6.61 -7.98
N THR A 59 13.86 7.33 -8.55
CA THR A 59 14.37 6.99 -9.89
C THR A 59 14.81 5.53 -9.90
N ASP A 60 14.32 4.79 -10.88
CA ASP A 60 14.52 3.34 -11.07
C ASP A 60 13.75 2.45 -10.08
N GLY A 61 12.87 3.03 -9.27
CA GLY A 61 11.98 2.32 -8.35
C GLY A 61 11.05 1.33 -9.05
N PHE A 62 10.70 1.60 -10.32
CA PHE A 62 10.06 0.64 -11.21
C PHE A 62 11.03 0.12 -12.28
N TYR A 63 11.74 1.00 -12.99
CA TYR A 63 12.44 0.61 -14.23
C TYR A 63 13.54 -0.44 -14.03
N ARG A 64 14.25 -0.41 -12.89
CA ARG A 64 15.28 -1.41 -12.53
C ARG A 64 14.84 -2.39 -11.45
N ASN A 65 13.58 -2.30 -11.01
CA ASN A 65 13.03 -3.20 -10.02
C ASN A 65 12.33 -4.36 -10.72
N GLU A 66 13.01 -5.50 -10.86
CA GLU A 66 12.48 -6.68 -11.55
C GLU A 66 11.15 -7.19 -11.01
N ALA A 67 10.85 -6.91 -9.73
CA ALA A 67 9.58 -7.31 -9.14
C ALA A 67 8.39 -6.54 -9.73
N VAL A 68 8.57 -5.28 -10.10
CA VAL A 68 7.45 -4.39 -10.48
C VAL A 68 7.66 -3.65 -11.79
N LYS A 69 8.78 -3.87 -12.48
CA LYS A 69 9.08 -3.25 -13.77
C LYS A 69 7.91 -3.44 -14.71
N ILE A 70 7.37 -2.33 -15.19
CA ILE A 70 6.30 -2.32 -16.18
C ILE A 70 6.90 -2.73 -17.50
N LEU A 71 6.45 -3.87 -18.00
CA LEU A 71 6.79 -4.40 -19.30
C LEU A 71 5.68 -4.05 -20.29
N LEU A 72 5.95 -4.26 -21.57
CA LEU A 72 4.90 -4.25 -22.56
C LEU A 72 3.94 -5.45 -22.32
N PRO A 73 2.65 -5.31 -22.69
CA PRO A 73 1.71 -6.41 -22.80
C PRO A 73 2.34 -7.61 -23.51
N GLU A 74 2.00 -8.81 -23.07
CA GLU A 74 2.62 -10.05 -23.56
C GLU A 74 2.53 -10.16 -25.09
N GLU A 75 1.40 -9.73 -25.64
CA GLU A 75 1.08 -9.64 -27.06
C GLU A 75 2.10 -8.79 -27.85
N LEU A 76 2.67 -7.77 -27.22
CA LEU A 76 3.61 -6.82 -27.83
C LEU A 76 5.07 -7.17 -27.60
N ARG A 77 5.39 -8.14 -26.74
CA ARG A 77 6.79 -8.55 -26.48
C ARG A 77 7.49 -9.10 -27.72
N LYS A 78 6.73 -9.74 -28.63
CA LYS A 78 7.25 -10.18 -29.93
C LYS A 78 7.64 -8.99 -30.82
N VAL A 79 6.86 -7.90 -30.75
CA VAL A 79 7.15 -6.65 -31.48
C VAL A 79 8.43 -6.02 -30.94
N ASP A 80 8.57 -5.91 -29.61
CA ASP A 80 9.80 -5.46 -28.94
C ASP A 80 11.03 -6.28 -29.37
N THR A 81 10.90 -7.61 -29.35
CA THR A 81 11.98 -8.51 -29.80
C THR A 81 12.36 -8.26 -31.27
N GLY A 82 11.38 -8.02 -32.13
CA GLY A 82 11.59 -7.68 -33.54
C GLY A 82 12.35 -6.37 -33.71
N LEU A 83 11.94 -5.30 -33.00
CA LEU A 83 12.60 -4.00 -33.01
C LEU A 83 14.07 -4.12 -32.58
N ARG A 84 14.35 -4.91 -31.55
CA ARG A 84 15.72 -5.16 -31.08
C ARG A 84 16.58 -5.86 -32.13
N ARG A 85 16.03 -6.86 -32.83
CA ARG A 85 16.76 -7.61 -33.87
C ARG A 85 17.19 -6.75 -35.05
N ILE A 86 16.44 -5.70 -35.37
CA ILE A 86 16.76 -4.77 -36.48
C ILE A 86 17.60 -3.57 -36.03
N GLY A 87 18.16 -3.60 -34.82
CA GLY A 87 19.06 -2.57 -34.30
C GLY A 87 18.37 -1.40 -33.58
N LEU A 88 17.06 -1.48 -33.31
CA LEU A 88 16.30 -0.41 -32.65
C LEU A 88 16.14 -0.62 -31.13
N SER A 89 17.08 -1.35 -30.50
CA SER A 89 17.05 -1.63 -29.06
C SER A 89 16.97 -0.37 -28.19
N SER A 90 17.69 0.70 -28.58
CA SER A 90 17.65 1.97 -27.84
C SER A 90 16.25 2.59 -27.81
N LEU A 91 15.47 2.51 -28.89
CA LEU A 91 14.11 3.03 -28.91
C LEU A 91 13.16 2.19 -28.07
N ALA A 92 13.33 0.86 -28.12
CA ALA A 92 12.58 -0.06 -27.28
C ALA A 92 12.83 0.20 -25.78
N ASP A 93 14.09 0.44 -25.41
CA ASP A 93 14.49 0.73 -24.04
C ASP A 93 13.97 2.09 -23.54
N GLU A 94 13.99 3.13 -24.40
CA GLU A 94 13.40 4.44 -24.09
C GLU A 94 11.88 4.34 -23.92
N GLY A 95 11.19 3.59 -24.79
CA GLY A 95 9.75 3.34 -24.65
C GLY A 95 9.41 2.71 -23.30
N LEU A 96 10.10 1.63 -22.93
CA LEU A 96 9.93 0.99 -21.61
C LEU A 96 10.26 1.95 -20.46
N LYS A 97 11.32 2.75 -20.59
CA LYS A 97 11.70 3.74 -19.57
C LYS A 97 10.58 4.74 -19.35
N VAL A 98 9.98 5.28 -20.41
CA VAL A 98 8.84 6.21 -20.31
C VAL A 98 7.67 5.62 -19.52
N LEU A 99 7.30 4.36 -19.76
CA LEU A 99 6.22 3.70 -19.00
C LEU A 99 6.53 3.66 -17.50
N ASN A 100 7.75 3.26 -17.15
CA ASN A 100 8.17 3.09 -15.77
C ASN A 100 8.35 4.44 -15.06
N ARG A 101 8.87 5.48 -15.75
CA ARG A 101 8.96 6.84 -15.19
C ARG A 101 7.60 7.43 -14.89
N ALA A 102 6.61 7.22 -15.77
CA ALA A 102 5.25 7.67 -15.51
C ALA A 102 4.65 7.00 -14.26
N ALA A 103 4.93 5.72 -14.03
CA ALA A 103 4.52 5.04 -12.81
C ALA A 103 5.27 5.52 -11.56
N GLU A 104 6.59 5.71 -11.62
CA GLU A 104 7.41 6.28 -10.53
C GLU A 104 6.88 7.66 -10.09
N ASP A 105 6.48 8.50 -11.05
CA ASP A 105 5.88 9.80 -10.76
C ASP A 105 4.49 9.68 -10.11
N ALA A 106 3.64 8.78 -10.61
CA ALA A 106 2.29 8.60 -10.11
C ALA A 106 2.23 8.02 -8.69
N VAL A 107 3.14 7.09 -8.37
CA VAL A 107 3.17 6.43 -7.05
C VAL A 107 3.52 7.40 -5.91
N LYS A 108 4.01 8.61 -6.20
CA LYS A 108 4.21 9.67 -5.21
C LYS A 108 2.90 10.06 -4.50
N GLU A 109 1.76 9.87 -5.17
CA GLU A 109 0.43 10.15 -4.62
C GLU A 109 -0.09 9.06 -3.68
N ALA A 110 0.61 7.92 -3.55
CA ALA A 110 0.06 6.73 -2.89
C ALA A 110 0.06 6.82 -1.36
N THR A 111 1.12 7.38 -0.78
CA THR A 111 1.32 7.44 0.68
C THR A 111 0.13 8.02 1.45
N PRO A 112 -0.42 9.21 1.12
CA PRO A 112 -1.54 9.77 1.87
C PRO A 112 -2.78 8.87 1.83
N ILE A 113 -3.08 8.24 0.69
CA ILE A 113 -4.24 7.35 0.54
C ILE A 113 -4.11 6.12 1.45
N PHE A 114 -2.92 5.53 1.51
CA PHE A 114 -2.68 4.39 2.39
C PHE A 114 -2.73 4.77 3.86
N VAL A 115 -2.11 5.90 4.24
CA VAL A 115 -2.14 6.39 5.63
C VAL A 115 -3.58 6.62 6.08
N ASP A 116 -4.41 7.20 5.21
CA ASP A 116 -5.83 7.39 5.52
C ASP A 116 -6.59 6.06 5.69
N ALA A 117 -6.33 5.06 4.83
CA ALA A 117 -6.92 3.74 4.98
C ALA A 117 -6.49 3.04 6.28
N VAL A 118 -5.20 3.09 6.63
CA VAL A 118 -4.67 2.55 7.89
C VAL A 118 -5.26 3.29 9.10
N ARG A 119 -5.41 4.63 9.02
CA ARG A 119 -6.03 5.42 10.07
C ARG A 119 -7.48 4.98 10.32
N ASN A 120 -8.24 4.77 9.25
CA ASN A 120 -9.65 4.38 9.29
C ASN A 120 -9.89 2.89 9.60
N MET A 121 -8.83 2.08 9.70
CA MET A 121 -8.94 0.67 10.08
C MET A 121 -9.55 0.48 11.47
N THR A 122 -10.58 -0.35 11.56
CA THR A 122 -11.24 -0.67 12.83
C THR A 122 -10.45 -1.71 13.63
N PHE A 123 -10.79 -1.87 14.91
CA PHE A 123 -10.22 -2.96 15.71
C PHE A 123 -10.52 -4.35 15.12
N MET A 124 -11.71 -4.55 14.55
CA MET A 124 -12.09 -5.83 13.95
C MET A 124 -11.28 -6.13 12.69
N ASP A 125 -11.04 -5.12 11.85
CA ASP A 125 -10.15 -5.24 10.69
C ASP A 125 -8.75 -5.63 11.14
N ALA A 126 -8.21 -4.93 12.14
CA ALA A 126 -6.86 -5.19 12.64
C ALA A 126 -6.72 -6.62 13.20
N LYS A 127 -7.72 -7.08 13.97
CA LYS A 127 -7.76 -8.45 14.46
C LYS A 127 -7.85 -9.47 13.32
N THR A 128 -8.67 -9.20 12.31
CA THR A 128 -8.83 -10.08 11.14
C THR A 128 -7.54 -10.18 10.35
N ILE A 129 -6.84 -9.05 10.15
CA ILE A 129 -5.55 -9.00 9.47
C ILE A 129 -4.50 -9.78 10.26
N LEU A 130 -4.39 -9.54 11.57
CA LEU A 130 -3.41 -10.23 12.41
C LEU A 130 -3.59 -11.74 12.37
N MET A 131 -4.84 -12.21 12.51
CA MET A 131 -5.19 -13.63 12.56
C MET A 131 -5.33 -14.28 11.18
N GLY A 132 -5.22 -13.50 10.12
CA GLY A 132 -5.34 -13.95 8.74
C GLY A 132 -4.06 -14.53 8.17
N ASN A 133 -4.09 -14.79 6.86
CA ASN A 133 -2.95 -15.32 6.11
C ASN A 133 -1.89 -14.25 5.77
N GLU A 134 -0.84 -14.64 5.05
CA GLU A 134 0.29 -13.77 4.69
C GLU A 134 -0.07 -12.55 3.84
N SER A 135 -1.27 -12.47 3.28
CA SER A 135 -1.71 -11.38 2.39
C SER A 135 -2.89 -10.57 2.95
N SER A 136 -3.28 -10.78 4.22
CA SER A 136 -4.52 -10.21 4.75
C SER A 136 -4.48 -8.68 4.84
N ALA A 137 -3.34 -8.09 5.18
CA ALA A 137 -3.20 -6.63 5.18
C ALA A 137 -3.19 -6.07 3.76
N THR A 138 -2.52 -6.77 2.84
CA THR A 138 -2.47 -6.41 1.42
C THR A 138 -3.87 -6.40 0.82
N THR A 139 -4.65 -7.46 1.03
CA THR A 139 -6.04 -7.55 0.57
C THR A 139 -6.91 -6.44 1.15
N TYR A 140 -6.75 -6.13 2.45
CA TYR A 140 -7.46 -5.02 3.08
C TYR A 140 -7.14 -3.70 2.38
N LEU A 141 -5.86 -3.39 2.18
CA LEU A 141 -5.42 -2.15 1.54
C LEU A 141 -5.87 -2.09 0.08
N GLN A 142 -5.79 -3.19 -0.67
CA GLN A 142 -6.31 -3.28 -2.04
C GLN A 142 -7.78 -2.89 -2.09
N ASN A 143 -8.61 -3.50 -1.26
CA ASN A 143 -10.05 -3.26 -1.24
C ASN A 143 -10.41 -1.83 -0.82
N SER A 144 -9.64 -1.24 0.10
CA SER A 144 -9.92 0.08 0.66
C SER A 144 -9.30 1.25 -0.13
N THR A 145 -8.30 1.00 -0.99
CA THR A 145 -7.54 2.09 -1.64
C THR A 145 -7.53 2.08 -3.16
N SER A 146 -7.81 0.95 -3.83
CA SER A 146 -7.60 0.82 -5.29
C SER A 146 -8.27 1.91 -6.11
N THR A 147 -9.53 2.24 -5.83
CA THR A 147 -10.29 3.28 -6.56
C THR A 147 -9.67 4.67 -6.37
N ALA A 148 -9.29 5.01 -5.13
CA ALA A 148 -8.68 6.30 -4.83
C ALA A 148 -7.28 6.42 -5.46
N LEU A 149 -6.47 5.36 -5.39
CA LEU A 149 -5.16 5.30 -6.01
C LEU A 149 -5.26 5.43 -7.52
N TYR A 150 -6.18 4.69 -8.16
CA TYR A 150 -6.43 4.81 -9.60
C TYR A 150 -6.77 6.26 -9.97
N GLY A 151 -7.70 6.88 -9.24
CA GLY A 151 -8.13 8.26 -9.48
C GLY A 151 -7.03 9.30 -9.32
N LYS A 152 -5.98 9.02 -8.53
CA LYS A 152 -4.80 9.89 -8.40
C LYS A 152 -3.68 9.56 -9.39
N PHE A 153 -3.47 8.28 -9.68
CA PHE A 153 -2.38 7.85 -10.57
C PHE A 153 -2.67 8.19 -12.02
N ASN A 154 -3.90 7.90 -12.48
CA ASN A 154 -4.29 8.07 -13.87
C ASN A 154 -3.99 9.49 -14.43
N PRO A 155 -4.41 10.60 -13.78
CA PRO A 155 -4.13 11.94 -14.31
C PRO A 155 -2.63 12.28 -14.33
N VAL A 156 -1.84 11.78 -13.38
CA VAL A 156 -0.38 11.99 -13.35
C VAL A 156 0.27 11.25 -14.53
N ILE A 157 -0.09 9.98 -14.72
CA ILE A 157 0.39 9.15 -15.85
C ILE A 157 -0.02 9.79 -17.19
N LYS A 158 -1.26 10.25 -17.30
CA LYS A 158 -1.77 10.90 -18.52
C LYS A 158 -0.95 12.15 -18.85
N SER A 159 -0.63 12.95 -17.84
CA SER A 159 0.22 14.13 -17.99
C SER A 159 1.62 13.74 -18.51
N SER A 160 2.23 12.71 -17.91
CA SER A 160 3.56 12.22 -18.31
C SER A 160 3.59 11.73 -19.76
N PHE A 161 2.55 11.01 -20.21
CA PHE A 161 2.48 10.54 -21.60
C PHE A 161 2.15 11.64 -22.60
N THR A 162 1.25 12.57 -22.25
CA THR A 162 0.91 13.70 -23.12
C THR A 162 2.14 14.56 -23.43
N LYS A 163 3.00 14.79 -22.42
CA LYS A 163 4.24 15.59 -22.58
C LYS A 163 5.20 15.03 -23.63
N VAL A 164 5.23 13.72 -23.81
CA VAL A 164 6.13 13.03 -24.74
C VAL A 164 5.41 12.43 -25.95
N GLY A 165 4.10 12.67 -26.08
CA GLY A 165 3.26 12.16 -27.18
C GLY A 165 3.06 10.64 -27.20
N ALA A 166 3.37 9.94 -26.10
CA ALA A 166 3.34 8.47 -26.05
C ALA A 166 1.92 7.90 -26.22
N ASP A 167 0.90 8.63 -25.73
CA ASP A 167 -0.50 8.20 -25.80
C ASP A 167 -1.02 8.10 -27.24
N LYS A 168 -0.71 9.09 -28.09
CA LYS A 168 -1.09 9.10 -29.51
C LYS A 168 -0.37 8.00 -30.29
N VAL A 169 0.93 7.82 -30.06
CA VAL A 169 1.73 6.80 -30.73
C VAL A 169 1.21 5.41 -30.37
N TRP A 170 0.97 5.16 -29.09
CA TRP A 170 0.40 3.90 -28.61
C TRP A 170 -0.97 3.61 -29.23
N ALA A 171 -1.92 4.55 -29.12
CA ALA A 171 -3.28 4.35 -29.64
C ALA A 171 -3.27 4.00 -31.13
N ASN A 172 -2.43 4.66 -31.93
CA ASN A 172 -2.28 4.37 -33.36
C ASN A 172 -1.72 2.97 -33.63
N ILE A 173 -0.67 2.58 -32.91
CA ILE A 173 -0.04 1.25 -33.08
C ILE A 173 -1.02 0.15 -32.65
N ILE A 174 -1.64 0.30 -31.48
CA ILE A 174 -2.51 -0.72 -30.90
C ILE A 174 -3.82 -0.85 -31.67
N THR A 175 -4.38 0.25 -32.19
CA THR A 175 -5.57 0.17 -33.05
C THR A 175 -5.28 -0.64 -34.31
N LYS A 176 -4.11 -0.43 -34.95
CA LYS A 176 -3.69 -1.22 -36.11
C LYS A 176 -3.42 -2.67 -35.73
N TYR A 177 -2.69 -2.93 -34.65
CA TYR A 177 -2.44 -4.29 -34.16
C TYR A 177 -3.75 -5.04 -33.89
N ASN A 178 -4.68 -4.40 -33.18
CA ASN A 178 -5.99 -4.94 -32.87
C ASN A 178 -6.86 -5.12 -34.13
N SER A 179 -6.57 -4.50 -35.27
CA SER A 179 -7.34 -4.74 -36.51
C SER A 179 -7.01 -6.08 -37.17
N ILE A 180 -5.89 -6.71 -36.81
CA ILE A 180 -5.45 -7.99 -37.37
C ILE A 180 -6.39 -9.11 -36.87
N PRO A 181 -6.97 -9.95 -37.75
CA PRO A 181 -7.75 -11.10 -37.33
C PRO A 181 -6.92 -12.10 -36.53
N LEU A 182 -7.56 -12.81 -35.59
CA LEU A 182 -6.94 -13.90 -34.81
C LEU A 182 -5.80 -13.51 -33.85
N VAL A 183 -5.61 -12.21 -33.56
CA VAL A 183 -4.71 -11.75 -32.49
C VAL A 183 -5.46 -11.50 -31.18
N ASN A 184 -4.78 -11.65 -30.05
CA ASN A 184 -5.29 -11.22 -28.74
C ASN A 184 -5.31 -9.70 -28.69
N LYS A 185 -6.43 -9.10 -28.29
CA LYS A 185 -6.58 -7.64 -28.26
C LYS A 185 -5.79 -7.05 -27.10
N VAL A 186 -5.15 -5.91 -27.35
CA VAL A 186 -4.43 -5.13 -26.34
C VAL A 186 -5.21 -3.86 -26.01
N ASN A 187 -5.13 -3.40 -24.76
CA ASN A 187 -5.75 -2.14 -24.34
C ASN A 187 -5.18 -0.94 -25.13
N PRO A 188 -5.98 -0.22 -25.93
CA PRO A 188 -5.52 0.95 -26.67
C PRO A 188 -5.31 2.18 -25.79
N ASP A 189 -5.77 2.18 -24.53
CA ASP A 189 -5.48 3.23 -23.57
C ASP A 189 -4.20 2.91 -22.78
N LEU A 190 -3.10 3.55 -23.19
CA LEU A 190 -1.81 3.42 -22.51
C LEU A 190 -1.88 3.89 -21.06
N THR A 191 -2.67 4.93 -20.80
CA THR A 191 -2.82 5.53 -19.47
C THR A 191 -3.44 4.52 -18.52
N ASP A 192 -4.54 3.92 -18.93
CA ASP A 192 -5.22 2.89 -18.15
C ASP A 192 -4.31 1.67 -17.92
N TYR A 193 -3.65 1.19 -18.97
CA TYR A 193 -2.70 0.07 -18.84
C TYR A 193 -1.62 0.35 -17.78
N VAL A 194 -0.90 1.47 -17.90
CA VAL A 194 0.18 1.79 -16.96
C VAL A 194 -0.35 2.11 -15.57
N THR A 195 -1.54 2.70 -15.44
CA THR A 195 -2.18 2.94 -14.14
C THR A 195 -2.40 1.62 -13.40
N ASN A 196 -3.00 0.63 -14.07
CA ASN A 196 -3.23 -0.69 -13.49
C ASN A 196 -1.91 -1.41 -13.16
N GLN A 197 -0.89 -1.31 -14.02
CA GLN A 197 0.43 -1.88 -13.74
C GLN A 197 1.13 -1.20 -12.54
N ALA A 198 1.00 0.12 -12.40
CA ALA A 198 1.52 0.85 -11.26
C ALA A 198 0.83 0.42 -9.95
N LEU A 199 -0.50 0.29 -9.95
CA LEU A 199 -1.27 -0.23 -8.82
C LEU A 199 -0.81 -1.64 -8.43
N ASN A 200 -0.70 -2.55 -9.41
CA ASN A 200 -0.21 -3.90 -9.20
C ASN A 200 1.20 -3.91 -8.59
N GLY A 201 2.09 -3.03 -9.08
CA GLY A 201 3.44 -2.89 -8.56
C GLY A 201 3.46 -2.43 -7.09
N VAL A 202 2.67 -1.41 -6.76
CA VAL A 202 2.55 -0.91 -5.38
C VAL A 202 2.06 -2.01 -4.45
N PHE A 203 0.95 -2.69 -4.78
CA PHE A 203 0.42 -3.75 -3.93
C PHE A 203 1.35 -4.96 -3.83
N LYS A 204 2.11 -5.27 -4.88
CA LYS A 204 3.13 -6.31 -4.83
C LYS A 204 4.24 -5.97 -3.83
N MET A 205 4.69 -4.72 -3.78
CA MET A 205 5.70 -4.31 -2.79
C MET A 205 5.13 -4.28 -1.36
N VAL A 206 3.86 -3.92 -1.19
CA VAL A 206 3.16 -4.03 0.10
C VAL A 206 3.09 -5.49 0.56
N ALA A 207 2.74 -6.42 -0.32
CA ALA A 207 2.72 -7.85 -0.02
C ALA A 207 4.09 -8.39 0.39
N VAL A 208 5.16 -7.93 -0.27
CA VAL A 208 6.54 -8.29 0.10
C VAL A 208 6.87 -7.82 1.52
N GLU A 209 6.46 -6.61 1.90
CA GLU A 209 6.71 -6.10 3.25
C GLU A 209 5.82 -6.77 4.31
N GLU A 210 4.55 -7.03 4.00
CA GLU A 210 3.65 -7.79 4.89
C GLU A 210 4.26 -9.15 5.20
N LYS A 211 4.71 -9.87 4.17
CA LYS A 211 5.37 -11.17 4.34
C LYS A 211 6.64 -11.04 5.19
N ASN A 212 7.44 -10.01 4.97
CA ASN A 212 8.65 -9.76 5.76
C ASN A 212 8.30 -9.54 7.24
N ILE A 213 7.31 -8.70 7.56
CA ILE A 213 6.86 -8.43 8.94
C ILE A 213 6.37 -9.71 9.64
N ARG A 214 5.63 -10.56 8.91
CA ARG A 214 5.12 -11.83 9.44
C ARG A 214 6.23 -12.83 9.71
N THR A 215 7.16 -13.00 8.78
CA THR A 215 8.16 -14.09 8.81
C THR A 215 9.48 -13.74 9.46
N ASN A 216 9.84 -12.45 9.54
CA ASN A 216 11.14 -12.01 10.04
C ASN A 216 10.99 -11.15 11.30
N LEU A 217 11.36 -11.70 12.46
CA LEU A 217 11.35 -10.99 13.75
C LEU A 217 12.16 -9.68 13.72
N SER A 218 13.27 -9.62 12.99
CA SER A 218 14.11 -8.41 12.92
C SER A 218 13.43 -7.26 12.19
N SER A 219 12.40 -7.55 11.39
CA SER A 219 11.60 -6.52 10.71
C SER A 219 10.51 -5.93 11.60
N ARG A 220 10.27 -6.53 12.79
CA ARG A 220 9.35 -6.04 13.82
C ARG A 220 10.09 -5.05 14.71
N THR A 221 10.29 -3.84 14.22
CA THR A 221 11.23 -2.87 14.80
C THR A 221 10.76 -2.23 16.11
N SER A 222 9.45 -2.22 16.40
CA SER A 222 8.92 -1.65 17.63
C SER A 222 8.44 -2.71 18.63
N VAL A 223 8.50 -2.37 19.92
CA VAL A 223 8.05 -3.25 21.01
C VAL A 223 6.57 -3.60 20.85
N LEU A 224 5.75 -2.64 20.40
CA LEU A 224 4.34 -2.86 20.15
C LEU A 224 4.14 -3.85 19.00
N LEU A 225 4.89 -3.69 17.91
CA LEU A 225 4.84 -4.60 16.77
C LEU A 225 5.27 -6.04 17.13
N GLN A 226 6.35 -6.19 17.91
CA GLN A 226 6.80 -7.49 18.40
C GLN A 226 5.74 -8.18 19.26
N LYS A 227 5.11 -7.45 20.19
CA LYS A 227 4.04 -7.98 21.05
C LYS A 227 2.80 -8.40 20.26
N VAL A 228 2.42 -7.63 19.24
CA VAL A 228 1.25 -7.92 18.40
C VAL A 228 1.45 -9.21 17.60
N PHE A 229 2.59 -9.37 16.92
CA PHE A 229 2.83 -10.59 16.14
C PHE A 229 3.29 -11.79 16.98
N ALA A 230 3.75 -11.60 18.21
CA ALA A 230 3.96 -12.72 19.14
C ALA A 230 2.66 -13.47 19.45
N LEU A 231 1.49 -12.81 19.38
CA LEU A 231 0.19 -13.48 19.48
C LEU A 231 -0.10 -14.41 18.30
N GLN A 232 0.49 -14.13 17.13
CA GLN A 232 0.43 -15.00 15.95
C GLN A 232 1.41 -16.18 16.07
N ASP A 233 2.63 -15.93 16.55
CA ASP A 233 3.70 -16.93 16.63
C ASP A 233 3.47 -18.00 17.72
N ASN A 234 2.69 -17.69 18.77
CA ASN A 234 2.39 -18.62 19.86
C ASN A 234 1.18 -19.55 19.58
N LYS A 235 0.79 -19.70 18.32
CA LYS A 235 -0.20 -20.68 17.85
C LYS A 235 0.49 -21.84 17.15
#